data_AF-A0A4Y2UDR3-F1
#
_entry.id   AF-A0A4Y2UDR3-F1
#
_cell.length_a   1.000
_cell.length_b   1.000
_cell.length_c   1.000
_cell.angle_alpha   90.00
_cell.angle_beta   90.00
_cell.angle_gamma   90.00
#
_symmetry.space_group_name_H-M   'P 1'
#
loop_
_entity.id
_entity.type
_entity.pdbx_description
1 polymer ?
#
loop_
_entity_poly.entity_id
_entity_poly.type
_entity_poly.pdbx_seq_one_letter_code
_entity_poly.pdbx_strand_id
1 'polypeptide(L)'
;MTSSIFEEWLVNFDKKMRNEARKVLLVLDNATCHAHGAQLKNAKLLFLLPNTTSKLHDVIKCFKMEYRQCALRHVIARMDGCESASELSKKISVGDALDWIKTSWKKIGQEVISKCFVSCRNSSREVERQLDLFDDSTAEDQLAELSKLAGIEYEPEFFQHEAAVECYDDYNADREESLLVNEFANKRF
;
A
#
# COMPACT_ATOMS: atom_id res chain seq x y z
N MET A 1 -9.42 6.51 -0.90
CA MET A 1 -10.18 6.16 -2.13
C MET A 1 -11.64 6.10 -1.75
N THR A 2 -12.57 6.59 -2.57
CA THR A 2 -14.01 6.47 -2.27
C THR A 2 -14.56 5.13 -2.76
N SER A 3 -15.67 4.65 -2.19
CA SER A 3 -16.30 3.39 -2.63
C SER A 3 -16.71 3.43 -4.11
N SER A 4 -17.17 4.58 -4.60
CA SER A 4 -17.55 4.75 -6.01
C SER A 4 -16.37 4.57 -6.97
N ILE A 5 -15.21 5.14 -6.65
CA ILE A 5 -13.99 5.01 -7.46
C ILE A 5 -13.49 3.55 -7.42
N PHE A 6 -13.53 2.92 -6.24
CA PHE A 6 -13.14 1.53 -6.09
C PHE A 6 -14.04 0.59 -6.90
N GLU A 7 -15.35 0.78 -6.83
CA GLU A 7 -16.32 -0.02 -7.56
C GLU A 7 -16.14 0.11 -9.09
N GLU A 8 -15.96 1.33 -9.59
CA GLU A 8 -15.69 1.58 -11.01
C GLU A 8 -14.40 0.85 -11.46
N TRP A 9 -13.32 0.99 -10.67
CA TRP A 9 -12.07 0.30 -10.95
C TRP A 9 -12.26 -1.22 -10.95
N LEU A 10 -13.01 -1.76 -9.99
CA LEU A 10 -13.20 -3.19 -9.80
C LEU A 10 -14.01 -3.83 -10.94
N VAL A 11 -15.04 -3.13 -11.43
CA VAL A 11 -15.82 -3.56 -12.61
C VAL A 11 -14.94 -3.58 -13.86
N ASN A 12 -14.11 -2.55 -14.06
CA ASN A 12 -13.17 -2.48 -15.18
C ASN A 12 -12.10 -3.57 -15.09
N PHE A 13 -11.62 -3.86 -13.88
CA PHE A 13 -10.67 -4.94 -13.62
C PHE A 13 -11.27 -6.31 -13.93
N ASP A 14 -12.49 -6.62 -13.46
CA ASP A 14 -13.18 -7.88 -13.79
C ASP A 14 -13.40 -8.05 -15.30
N LYS A 15 -13.82 -6.98 -15.99
CA LYS A 15 -13.96 -6.97 -17.45
C LYS A 15 -12.64 -7.28 -18.14
N LYS A 16 -11.52 -6.72 -17.67
CA LYS A 16 -10.19 -7.03 -18.19
C LYS A 16 -9.82 -8.50 -17.98
N MET A 17 -10.01 -9.03 -16.77
CA MET A 17 -9.74 -10.44 -16.47
C MET A 17 -10.58 -11.39 -17.33
N ARG A 18 -11.85 -11.03 -17.59
CA ARG A 18 -12.72 -11.76 -18.50
C ARG A 18 -12.19 -11.75 -19.93
N ASN A 19 -11.77 -10.60 -20.45
CA ASN A 19 -11.21 -10.48 -21.79
C ASN A 19 -9.90 -11.27 -21.95
N GLU A 20 -9.12 -11.39 -20.87
CA GLU A 20 -7.92 -12.22 -20.80
C GLU A 20 -8.22 -13.71 -20.53
N ALA A 21 -9.49 -14.11 -20.40
CA ALA A 21 -9.93 -15.46 -20.03
C ALA A 21 -9.33 -15.97 -18.69
N ARG A 22 -9.10 -15.06 -17.74
CA ARG A 22 -8.49 -15.37 -16.42
C ARG A 22 -9.53 -15.30 -15.31
N LYS A 23 -9.38 -16.18 -14.33
CA LYS A 23 -10.04 -16.08 -13.03
C LYS A 23 -9.01 -15.77 -11.97
N VAL A 24 -9.25 -14.76 -11.16
CA VAL A 24 -8.29 -14.25 -10.17
C VAL A 24 -8.93 -14.09 -8.80
N LEU A 25 -8.10 -14.22 -7.77
CA LEU A 25 -8.44 -13.89 -6.40
C LEU A 25 -7.74 -12.57 -6.04
N LEU A 26 -8.52 -11.57 -5.62
CA LEU A 26 -8.02 -10.28 -5.15
C LEU A 26 -8.10 -10.26 -3.62
N VAL A 27 -6.95 -10.08 -2.98
CA VAL A 27 -6.83 -10.03 -1.52
C VAL A 27 -6.83 -8.56 -1.09
N LEU A 28 -7.73 -8.19 -0.18
CA LEU A 28 -7.97 -6.81 0.25
C LEU A 28 -7.93 -6.70 1.78
N ASP A 29 -7.56 -5.53 2.30
CA ASP A 29 -7.81 -5.18 3.70
C ASP A 29 -9.29 -4.81 3.90
N ASN A 30 -9.68 -4.61 5.16
CA ASN A 30 -11.07 -4.33 5.54
C ASN A 30 -11.42 -2.83 5.50
N ALA A 31 -10.87 -2.08 4.53
CA ALA A 31 -11.18 -0.67 4.37
C ALA A 31 -12.65 -0.45 4.01
N THR A 32 -13.26 0.61 4.56
CA THR A 32 -14.69 0.96 4.36
C THR A 32 -15.03 1.15 2.88
N CYS A 33 -14.11 1.72 2.09
CA CYS A 33 -14.27 1.91 0.65
C CYS A 33 -14.36 0.61 -0.15
N HIS A 34 -14.00 -0.55 0.44
CA HIS A 34 -14.14 -1.85 -0.21
C HIS A 34 -15.52 -2.48 -0.05
N ALA A 35 -16.44 -1.85 0.71
CA ALA A 35 -17.83 -2.26 0.74
C ALA A 35 -18.43 -2.13 -0.66
N HIS A 36 -18.78 -3.25 -1.29
CA HIS A 36 -19.21 -3.28 -2.68
C HIS A 36 -20.51 -4.09 -2.88
N GLY A 37 -21.34 -3.63 -3.82
CA GLY A 37 -22.50 -4.37 -4.33
C GLY A 37 -22.27 -5.05 -5.69
N ALA A 38 -21.12 -4.78 -6.32
CA ALA A 38 -20.83 -5.26 -7.67
C ALA A 38 -20.78 -6.80 -7.77
N GLN A 39 -21.48 -7.34 -8.78
CA GLN A 39 -21.44 -8.76 -9.12
C GLN A 39 -20.29 -9.04 -10.09
N LEU A 40 -19.22 -9.67 -9.59
CA LEU A 40 -18.02 -10.01 -10.36
C LEU A 40 -18.09 -11.45 -10.89
N LYS A 41 -17.54 -11.71 -12.08
CA LYS A 41 -17.58 -13.05 -12.72
C LYS A 41 -16.22 -13.73 -12.77
N ASN A 42 -15.15 -12.94 -12.86
CA ASN A 42 -13.78 -13.37 -13.10
C ASN A 42 -12.84 -12.97 -11.95
N ALA A 43 -13.19 -11.95 -11.16
CA ALA A 43 -12.51 -11.63 -9.91
C ALA A 43 -13.33 -12.13 -8.71
N LYS A 44 -12.66 -12.79 -7.76
CA LYS A 44 -13.20 -13.10 -6.44
C LYS A 44 -12.47 -12.26 -5.41
N LEU A 45 -13.19 -11.65 -4.47
CA LEU A 45 -12.57 -10.90 -3.38
C LEU A 45 -12.35 -11.79 -2.16
N LEU A 46 -11.22 -11.61 -1.50
CA LEU A 46 -10.89 -12.18 -0.20
C LEU A 46 -10.47 -11.05 0.73
N PHE A 47 -11.24 -10.82 1.78
CA PHE A 47 -10.93 -9.84 2.81
C PHE A 47 -10.03 -10.46 3.88
N LEU A 48 -8.94 -9.77 4.21
CA LEU A 48 -8.09 -10.11 5.33
C LEU A 48 -8.82 -9.87 6.65
N LEU A 49 -8.48 -10.64 7.69
CA LEU A 49 -9.02 -10.40 9.02
C LEU A 49 -8.61 -9.01 9.53
N PRO A 50 -9.38 -8.41 10.44
CA PRO A 50 -8.97 -7.19 11.13
C PRO A 50 -7.58 -7.36 11.75
N ASN A 51 -6.74 -6.33 11.66
CA ASN A 51 -5.36 -6.32 12.19
C ASN A 51 -4.37 -7.28 11.50
N THR A 52 -4.68 -7.80 10.31
CA THR A 52 -3.75 -8.64 9.52
C THR A 52 -2.98 -7.86 8.46
N THR A 53 -3.12 -6.53 8.41
CA THR A 53 -2.39 -5.63 7.51
C THR A 53 -0.87 -5.83 7.65
N SER A 54 -0.42 -6.34 8.79
CA SER A 54 0.98 -6.64 9.03
C SER A 54 1.60 -7.70 8.13
N LYS A 55 0.77 -8.51 7.45
CA LYS A 55 1.26 -9.54 6.54
C LYS A 55 1.60 -9.01 5.15
N LEU A 56 1.15 -7.81 4.81
CA LEU A 56 1.51 -7.11 3.59
C LEU A 56 2.82 -6.30 3.74
N HIS A 57 3.40 -6.26 4.94
CA HIS A 57 4.53 -5.41 5.26
C HIS A 57 5.76 -5.67 4.38
N ASP A 58 6.08 -6.92 4.04
CA ASP A 58 7.33 -7.22 3.30
C ASP A 58 7.39 -6.49 1.95
N VAL A 59 6.31 -6.54 1.15
CA VAL A 59 6.25 -5.87 -0.15
C VAL A 59 6.23 -4.35 0.02
N ILE A 60 5.46 -3.85 0.99
CA ILE A 60 5.33 -2.41 1.24
C ILE A 60 6.67 -1.83 1.74
N LYS A 61 7.35 -2.52 2.66
CA LYS A 61 8.66 -2.16 3.20
C LYS A 61 9.68 -2.10 2.07
N CYS A 62 9.81 -3.17 1.29
CA CYS A 62 10.73 -3.22 0.13
C CYS A 62 10.45 -2.07 -0.84
N PHE A 63 9.19 -1.83 -1.18
CA PHE A 63 8.80 -0.74 -2.07
C PHE A 63 9.21 0.63 -1.52
N LYS A 64 8.90 0.92 -0.25
CA LYS A 64 9.21 2.20 0.40
C LYS A 64 10.70 2.46 0.48
N MET A 65 11.50 1.45 0.81
CA MET A 65 12.96 1.57 0.85
C MET A 65 13.50 1.94 -0.54
N GLU A 66 13.12 1.18 -1.56
CA GLU A 66 13.57 1.45 -2.93
C GLU A 66 13.11 2.81 -3.45
N TYR A 67 11.87 3.20 -3.15
CA TYR A 67 11.34 4.51 -3.50
C TYR A 67 12.14 5.64 -2.85
N ARG A 68 12.42 5.53 -1.55
CA ARG A 68 13.22 6.53 -0.83
C ARG A 68 14.64 6.60 -1.35
N GLN A 69 15.28 5.47 -1.65
CA GLN A 69 16.61 5.51 -2.24
C GLN A 69 16.60 6.20 -3.62
N CYS A 70 15.56 6.00 -4.45
CA CYS A 70 15.42 6.71 -5.72
C CYS A 70 15.27 8.22 -5.51
N ALA A 71 14.41 8.63 -4.57
CA ALA A 71 14.21 10.04 -4.22
C ALA A 71 15.51 10.68 -3.70
N LEU A 72 16.23 10.03 -2.78
CA LEU A 72 17.48 10.55 -2.22
C LEU A 72 18.57 10.68 -3.28
N ARG A 73 18.75 9.66 -4.14
CA ARG A 73 19.70 9.75 -5.27
C ARG A 73 19.36 10.93 -6.19
N HIS A 74 18.06 11.18 -6.43
CA HIS A 74 17.62 12.30 -7.24
C HIS A 74 17.92 13.66 -6.57
N VAL A 75 17.68 13.77 -5.27
CA VAL A 75 18.00 14.94 -4.43
C VAL A 75 19.50 15.22 -4.45
N ILE A 76 20.33 14.21 -4.16
CA ILE A 76 21.80 14.32 -4.16
C ILE A 76 22.33 14.76 -5.53
N ALA A 77 21.78 14.23 -6.62
CA ALA A 77 22.22 14.60 -7.97
C ALA A 77 21.86 16.04 -8.38
N ARG A 78 21.02 16.74 -7.62
CA ARG A 78 20.49 18.08 -7.97
C ARG A 78 20.65 19.13 -6.89
N MET A 79 21.12 18.74 -5.71
CA MET A 79 21.32 19.67 -4.60
C MET A 79 22.46 20.66 -4.86
N ASP A 80 23.46 20.26 -5.64
CA ASP A 80 24.54 21.15 -6.05
C ASP A 80 23.99 22.36 -6.81
N GLY A 81 24.25 23.56 -6.28
CA GLY A 81 23.77 24.82 -6.85
C GLY A 81 22.33 25.19 -6.48
N CYS A 82 21.67 24.47 -5.56
CA CYS A 82 20.45 24.94 -4.92
C CYS A 82 20.79 25.71 -3.63
N GLU A 83 20.23 26.90 -3.45
CA GLU A 83 20.48 27.72 -2.25
C GLU A 83 19.59 27.32 -1.06
N SER A 84 18.52 26.57 -1.33
CA SER A 84 17.57 26.13 -0.30
C SER A 84 16.82 24.85 -0.68
N ALA A 85 16.25 24.18 0.32
CA ALA A 85 15.35 23.03 0.12
C ALA A 85 14.09 23.39 -0.69
N SER A 86 13.61 24.64 -0.61
CA SER A 86 12.46 25.11 -1.40
C SER A 86 12.76 25.21 -2.89
N GLU A 87 13.99 25.58 -3.25
CA GLU A 87 14.41 25.59 -4.65
C GLU A 87 14.55 24.17 -5.19
N LEU A 88 15.13 23.27 -4.40
CA LEU A 88 15.29 21.86 -4.76
C LEU A 88 13.95 21.16 -4.90
N SER A 89 12.98 21.41 -4.02
CA SER A 89 11.66 20.78 -4.10
C SER A 89 10.90 21.16 -5.37
N LYS A 90 11.09 22.38 -5.90
CA LYS A 90 10.52 22.81 -7.19
C LYS A 90 11.11 22.06 -8.39
N LYS A 91 12.28 21.44 -8.24
CA LYS A 91 12.93 20.63 -9.29
C LYS A 91 12.43 19.18 -9.30
N ILE A 92 11.63 18.78 -8.30
CA ILE A 92 11.01 17.46 -8.22
C ILE A 92 9.60 17.55 -8.81
N SER A 93 9.37 16.80 -9.88
CA SER A 93 8.07 16.72 -10.55
C SER A 93 7.30 15.46 -10.17
N VAL A 94 6.00 15.45 -10.48
CA VAL A 94 5.19 14.22 -10.40
C VAL A 94 5.72 13.14 -11.37
N GLY A 95 6.34 13.55 -12.48
CA GLY A 95 6.98 12.62 -13.42
C GLY A 95 8.13 11.85 -12.77
N ASP A 96 8.96 12.54 -11.98
CA ASP A 96 10.04 11.89 -11.22
C ASP A 96 9.47 10.87 -10.23
N ALA A 97 8.41 11.24 -9.50
CA ALA A 97 7.76 10.32 -8.56
C ALA A 97 7.18 9.08 -9.26
N LEU A 98 6.58 9.23 -10.45
CA LEU A 98 6.09 8.10 -11.25
C LEU A 98 7.24 7.18 -11.72
N ASP A 99 8.36 7.77 -12.13
CA ASP A 99 9.55 7.01 -12.51
C ASP A 99 10.16 6.28 -11.30
N TRP A 100 10.14 6.88 -10.12
CA TRP A 100 10.54 6.22 -8.88
C TRP A 100 9.61 5.05 -8.55
N ILE A 101 8.28 5.24 -8.59
CA ILE A 101 7.30 4.16 -8.38
C ILE A 101 7.58 2.97 -9.32
N LYS A 102 7.76 3.26 -10.61
CA LYS A 102 8.04 2.24 -11.62
C LYS A 102 9.37 1.53 -11.38
N THR A 103 10.40 2.26 -10.99
CA THR A 103 11.74 1.72 -10.73
C THR A 103 11.73 0.86 -9.48
N SER A 104 11.12 1.33 -8.39
CA SER A 104 10.98 0.60 -7.14
C SER A 104 10.20 -0.69 -7.31
N TRP A 105 9.06 -0.66 -8.00
CA TRP A 105 8.26 -1.86 -8.26
C TRP A 105 9.05 -2.94 -9.01
N LYS A 106 9.88 -2.55 -9.99
CA LYS A 106 10.71 -3.49 -10.76
C LYS A 106 11.81 -4.16 -9.95
N LYS A 107 12.24 -3.53 -8.86
CA LYS A 107 13.29 -4.07 -7.99
C LYS A 107 12.77 -5.04 -6.94
N ILE A 108 11.45 -5.05 -6.69
CA ILE A 108 10.83 -6.04 -5.80
C ILE A 108 10.89 -7.40 -6.49
N GLY A 109 11.63 -8.33 -5.90
CA GLY A 109 11.75 -9.68 -6.44
C GLY A 109 10.49 -10.52 -6.21
N GLN A 110 10.34 -11.55 -7.04
CA GLN A 110 9.18 -12.44 -7.01
C GLN A 110 9.08 -13.24 -5.70
N GLU A 111 10.21 -13.47 -5.04
CA GLU A 111 10.34 -14.13 -3.75
C GLU A 111 9.67 -13.34 -2.63
N VAL A 112 9.83 -12.00 -2.59
CA VAL A 112 9.16 -11.13 -1.61
C VAL A 112 7.64 -11.21 -1.78
N ILE A 113 7.18 -11.14 -3.02
CA ILE A 113 5.76 -11.24 -3.37
C ILE A 113 5.22 -12.61 -2.94
N SER A 114 5.94 -13.68 -3.26
CA SER A 114 5.55 -15.05 -2.91
C SER A 114 5.49 -15.27 -1.40
N LYS A 115 6.49 -14.77 -0.64
CA LYS A 115 6.53 -14.81 0.82
C LYS A 115 5.33 -14.10 1.44
N CYS A 116 5.02 -12.91 0.93
CA CYS A 116 3.85 -12.13 1.37
C CYS A 116 2.55 -12.91 1.18
N PHE A 117 2.33 -13.52 0.00
CA PHE A 117 1.13 -14.35 -0.24
C PHE A 117 1.04 -15.58 0.68
N VAL A 118 2.17 -16.24 0.96
CA VAL A 118 2.21 -17.38 1.89
C VAL A 118 1.86 -16.93 3.31
N SER A 119 2.42 -15.80 3.75
CA SER A 119 2.12 -15.21 5.06
C SER A 119 0.62 -14.88 5.20
N CYS A 120 0.03 -14.21 4.19
CA CYS A 120 -1.40 -13.89 4.16
C CYS A 120 -2.29 -15.14 4.24
N ARG A 121 -1.90 -16.26 3.61
CA ARG A 121 -2.67 -17.51 3.62
C ARG A 121 -2.59 -18.25 4.96
N ASN A 122 -1.41 -18.25 5.59
CA ASN A 122 -1.19 -18.99 6.83
C ASN A 122 -1.57 -18.09 8.02
N SER A 123 -2.82 -18.20 8.50
CA SER A 123 -3.25 -17.55 9.75
C SER A 123 -2.59 -18.13 11.01
N SER A 124 -1.83 -19.21 10.89
CA SER A 124 -1.15 -19.88 12.00
C SER A 124 0.30 -19.41 12.14
N ARG A 125 0.68 -19.01 13.38
CA ARG A 125 1.94 -18.37 13.80
C ARG A 125 3.23 -19.17 13.54
N GLU A 126 3.14 -20.39 13.02
CA GLU A 126 4.27 -21.34 13.02
C GLU A 126 5.27 -21.15 11.86
N VAL A 127 4.89 -20.46 10.78
CA VAL A 127 5.72 -20.39 9.55
C VAL A 127 6.66 -19.18 9.50
N GLU A 128 6.61 -18.28 10.49
CA GLU A 128 7.42 -17.04 10.52
C GLU A 128 8.95 -17.27 10.61
N ARG A 129 9.41 -18.50 10.86
CA ARG A 129 10.83 -18.76 11.18
C ARG A 129 11.72 -19.27 10.05
N GLN A 130 11.21 -19.46 8.84
CA GLN A 130 12.06 -19.98 7.76
C GLN A 130 11.84 -19.19 6.48
N LEU A 131 12.84 -18.35 6.18
CA LEU A 131 13.34 -17.87 4.89
C LEU A 131 13.62 -16.35 4.93
N ASP A 132 14.76 -16.01 5.56
CA ASP A 132 15.41 -14.70 5.47
C ASP A 132 16.31 -14.68 4.24
N LEU A 133 15.74 -14.31 3.09
CA LEU A 133 16.47 -14.17 1.83
C LEU A 133 16.41 -12.75 1.26
N PHE A 134 15.60 -11.86 1.83
CA PHE A 134 15.74 -10.44 1.56
C PHE A 134 16.79 -9.91 2.53
N ASP A 135 17.96 -9.57 1.99
CA ASP A 135 19.00 -8.91 2.77
C ASP A 135 18.60 -7.45 3.01
N ASP A 136 17.65 -7.30 3.93
CA ASP A 136 17.14 -6.02 4.42
C ASP A 136 18.31 -5.14 4.91
N SER A 137 19.36 -5.77 5.46
CA SER A 137 20.54 -5.06 5.98
C SER A 137 21.26 -4.29 4.88
N THR A 138 21.47 -4.88 3.70
CA THR A 138 22.13 -4.17 2.58
C THR A 138 21.29 -2.99 2.08
N ALA A 139 19.96 -3.13 2.01
CA ALA A 139 19.08 -2.06 1.54
C ALA A 139 18.97 -0.91 2.57
N GLU A 140 18.93 -1.24 3.85
CA GLU A 140 18.94 -0.29 4.97
C GLU A 140 20.28 0.45 5.04
N ASP A 141 21.41 -0.25 4.90
CA ASP A 141 22.75 0.35 4.89
C ASP A 141 22.90 1.37 3.74
N GLN A 142 22.49 0.99 2.52
CA GLN A 142 22.50 1.91 1.38
C GLN A 142 21.63 3.13 1.61
N LEU A 143 20.47 2.94 2.26
CA LEU A 143 19.57 4.04 2.54
C LEU A 143 20.12 4.98 3.62
N ALA A 144 20.78 4.44 4.64
CA ALA A 144 21.47 5.23 5.67
C ALA A 144 22.61 6.06 5.08
N GLU A 145 23.43 5.47 4.20
CA GLU A 145 24.49 6.18 3.48
C GLU A 145 23.94 7.32 2.61
N LEU A 146 22.89 7.06 1.84
CA LEU A 146 22.23 8.09 1.02
C LEU A 146 21.62 9.20 1.87
N SER A 147 21.01 8.87 3.01
CA SER A 147 20.40 9.86 3.91
C SER A 147 21.47 10.80 4.46
N LYS A 148 22.60 10.24 4.90
CA LYS A 148 23.76 11.00 5.36
C LYS A 148 24.32 11.91 4.26
N LEU A 149 24.46 11.40 3.03
CA LEU A 149 24.94 12.19 1.90
C LEU A 149 23.96 13.31 1.53
N ALA A 150 22.66 13.08 1.71
CA ALA A 150 21.64 14.08 1.51
C ALA A 150 21.53 15.11 2.66
N GLY A 151 22.28 14.94 3.76
CA GLY A 151 22.19 15.79 4.95
C GLY A 151 20.88 15.61 5.73
N ILE A 152 20.25 14.44 5.63
CA ILE A 152 18.98 14.11 6.29
C ILE A 152 19.22 13.04 7.36
N GLU A 153 18.55 13.17 8.50
CA GLU A 153 18.59 12.17 9.56
C GLU A 153 17.90 10.88 9.11
N TYR A 154 18.58 9.75 9.31
CA TYR A 154 18.03 8.44 8.98
C TYR A 154 17.19 7.92 10.16
N GLU A 155 15.89 7.82 9.98
CA GLU A 155 14.96 7.23 10.95
C GLU A 155 14.54 5.82 10.54
N PRO A 156 15.15 4.76 11.11
CA PRO A 156 14.84 3.37 10.76
C PRO A 156 13.41 2.94 11.16
N GLU A 157 12.82 3.58 12.18
CA GLU A 157 11.49 3.25 12.70
C GLU A 157 10.35 3.51 11.68
N PHE A 158 10.58 4.37 10.69
CA PHE A 158 9.60 4.68 9.65
C PHE A 158 9.14 3.45 8.84
N PHE A 159 9.98 2.41 8.79
CA PHE A 159 9.70 1.20 8.02
C PHE A 159 9.10 0.07 8.88
N GLN A 160 9.05 0.24 10.21
CA GLN A 160 8.71 -0.85 11.12
C GLN A 160 7.24 -0.88 11.53
N HIS A 161 6.48 0.21 11.36
CA HIS A 161 5.06 0.22 11.71
C HIS A 161 4.24 1.17 10.83
N GLU A 162 3.49 0.62 9.87
CA GLU A 162 2.19 1.19 9.53
C GLU A 162 1.16 0.52 10.46
N ALA A 163 1.08 1.04 11.70
CA ALA A 163 -0.20 0.95 12.39
C ALA A 163 -1.24 1.60 11.47
N ALA A 164 -2.41 0.97 11.34
CA ALA A 164 -3.47 1.38 10.43
C ALA A 164 -3.57 2.91 10.38
N VAL A 165 -3.09 3.51 9.30
CA VAL A 165 -3.32 4.92 9.03
C VAL A 165 -4.83 4.99 8.81
N GLU A 166 -5.56 5.44 9.84
CA GLU A 166 -6.96 5.77 9.70
C GLU A 166 -7.04 6.72 8.50
N CYS A 167 -7.73 6.28 7.45
CA CYS A 167 -8.10 7.18 6.38
C CYS A 167 -8.90 8.29 7.06
N TYR A 168 -8.35 9.50 7.09
CA TYR A 168 -9.06 10.69 7.57
C TYR A 168 -10.27 10.92 6.66
N ASP A 169 -11.37 10.25 6.97
CA ASP A 169 -12.69 10.59 6.47
C ASP A 169 -13.21 11.73 7.37
N ASP A 170 -12.65 12.92 7.16
CA ASP A 170 -13.15 14.16 7.79
C ASP A 170 -14.42 14.65 7.07
N TYR A 171 -15.38 13.74 6.88
CA TYR A 171 -16.73 14.04 6.41
C TYR A 171 -17.71 13.78 7.55
N ASN A 172 -18.03 14.88 8.26
CA ASN A 172 -19.07 15.01 9.28
C ASN A 172 -20.20 13.97 9.14
N ALA A 173 -20.27 13.07 10.11
CA ALA A 173 -21.25 12.00 10.26
C ALA A 173 -22.63 12.49 10.75
N ASP A 174 -23.05 13.71 10.39
CA ASP A 174 -24.35 14.27 10.81
C ASP A 174 -25.52 13.83 9.91
N ARG A 175 -25.34 12.80 9.07
CA ARG A 175 -26.41 12.30 8.17
C ARG A 175 -26.80 10.84 8.36
N GLU A 176 -26.13 10.07 9.23
CA GLU A 176 -26.47 8.65 9.42
C GLU A 176 -27.33 8.35 10.65
N GLU A 177 -27.61 9.31 11.52
CA GLU A 177 -28.48 9.07 12.68
C GLU A 177 -29.99 8.99 12.32
N SER A 178 -30.39 9.35 11.09
CA SER A 178 -31.80 9.31 10.68
C SER A 178 -32.26 7.99 10.04
N LEU A 179 -31.37 7.02 9.81
CA LEU A 179 -31.73 5.75 9.13
C LEU A 179 -31.84 4.54 10.07
N LEU A 180 -31.36 4.64 11.32
CA LEU A 180 -31.41 3.53 12.29
C LEU A 180 -32.64 3.55 13.22
N VAL A 181 -33.54 4.53 13.10
CA VAL A 181 -34.75 4.61 13.96
C VAL A 181 -36.00 3.99 13.32
N ASN A 182 -36.00 3.66 12.02
CA ASN A 182 -37.23 3.24 11.31
C ASN A 182 -37.39 1.74 11.00
N GLU A 183 -36.42 0.87 11.30
CA GLU A 183 -36.55 -0.58 11.01
C GLU A 183 -36.93 -1.47 12.20
N PHE A 184 -37.03 -0.94 13.42
CA PHE A 184 -37.42 -1.72 14.61
C PHE A 184 -38.90 -1.62 15.04
N ALA A 185 -39.76 -0.92 14.28
CA ALA A 185 -41.13 -0.66 14.71
C ALA A 185 -42.23 -1.55 14.10
N ASN A 186 -41.97 -2.41 13.11
CA ASN A 186 -43.06 -3.17 12.46
C ASN A 186 -42.75 -4.65 12.19
N LYS A 187 -42.63 -5.44 13.27
CA LYS A 187 -43.05 -6.85 13.28
C LYS A 187 -43.62 -7.20 14.65
N ARG A 188 -44.95 -7.12 14.79
CA ARG A 188 -45.69 -7.73 15.90
C ARG A 188 -46.88 -8.52 15.33
N PHE A 189 -46.81 -9.83 15.56
CA PHE A 189 -47.77 -10.92 15.31
C PHE A 189 -48.15 -11.24 13.86
#